data_AF-A0A6A4WTX2-F1
#
_entry.id   AF-A0A6A4WTX2-F1
#
_cell.length_a   1.000
_cell.length_b   1.000
_cell.length_c   1.000
_cell.angle_alpha   90.00
_cell.angle_beta   90.00
_cell.angle_gamma   90.00
#
_symmetry.space_group_name_H-M   'P 1'
#
loop_
_entity.id
_entity.type
_entity.pdbx_description
1 polymer ?
#
loop_
_entity_poly.entity_id
_entity_poly.type
_entity_poly.pdbx_seq_one_letter_code
_entity_poly.pdbx_strand_id
1 'polypeptide(L)'
;MAASKPPAASMASADEKWGRLQATVHERLDTTANYADTVARVVDTLWTWEQRRDAQAALLDRDARSPFYRILWDDYRMSEHYAQTDSHREFMVRSFDRLGGYLPAVTRRAAEDHDLSKYELVEAVGYTLRWVHGRQGVHWLEALGHHYGVQEHHPQFFIMGKTGLGLMSTDALQESLVDMVACRWERQLEGRQDVTNSELVDIAPGFFDRYQVADRAAVQALIDKIARQE
;
A
#
# COMPACT_ATOMS: atom_id res chain seq x y z
N MET A 1 -54.99 -15.25 -13.11
CA MET A 1 -53.82 -15.63 -12.28
C MET A 1 -53.18 -14.34 -11.80
N ALA A 2 -53.36 -14.00 -10.52
CA ALA A 2 -52.74 -12.81 -9.93
C ALA A 2 -51.32 -13.15 -9.51
N ALA A 3 -50.32 -12.51 -10.12
CA ALA A 3 -48.93 -12.65 -9.72
C ALA A 3 -48.76 -12.09 -8.30
N SER A 4 -48.40 -12.94 -7.35
CA SER A 4 -48.09 -12.50 -5.98
C SER A 4 -46.86 -11.59 -6.04
N LYS A 5 -46.99 -10.35 -5.55
CA LYS A 5 -45.84 -9.47 -5.33
C LYS A 5 -44.83 -10.20 -4.43
N PRO A 6 -43.53 -10.20 -4.77
CA PRO A 6 -42.51 -10.74 -3.89
C PRO A 6 -42.53 -9.97 -2.55
N PRO A 7 -42.28 -10.65 -1.42
CA PRO A 7 -42.24 -10.00 -0.12
C PRO A 7 -41.18 -8.91 -0.11
N ALA A 8 -41.53 -7.76 0.45
CA ALA A 8 -40.58 -6.66 0.65
C ALA A 8 -39.41 -7.19 1.49
N ALA A 9 -38.20 -7.13 0.94
CA ALA A 9 -36.99 -7.47 1.69
C ALA A 9 -36.91 -6.54 2.91
N SER A 10 -36.94 -7.12 4.11
CA SER A 10 -36.74 -6.40 5.36
C SER A 10 -35.38 -5.71 5.32
N MET A 11 -35.37 -4.38 5.18
CA MET A 11 -34.15 -3.59 5.29
C MET A 11 -33.76 -3.51 6.77
N ALA A 12 -33.01 -4.49 7.25
CA ALA A 12 -32.32 -4.40 8.54
C ALA A 12 -31.56 -3.06 8.61
N SER A 13 -31.66 -2.37 9.75
CA SER A 13 -30.98 -1.10 9.95
C SER A 13 -29.45 -1.28 9.89
N ALA A 14 -28.72 -0.19 9.63
CA ALA A 14 -27.26 -0.21 9.66
C ALA A 14 -26.72 -0.74 11.00
N ASP A 15 -27.38 -0.40 12.10
CA ASP A 15 -27.03 -0.85 13.46
C ASP A 15 -27.23 -2.36 13.66
N GLU A 16 -28.29 -2.95 13.09
CA GLU A 16 -28.53 -4.40 13.17
C GLU A 16 -27.51 -5.18 12.31
N LYS A 17 -27.11 -4.64 11.16
CA LYS A 17 -26.03 -5.21 10.34
C LYS A 17 -24.69 -5.10 11.05
N TRP A 18 -24.42 -3.95 11.67
CA TRP A 18 -23.23 -3.72 12.50
C TRP A 18 -23.15 -4.71 13.66
N GLY A 19 -24.22 -4.86 14.44
CA GLY A 19 -24.26 -5.78 15.58
C GLY A 19 -23.97 -7.22 15.17
N ARG A 20 -24.50 -7.68 14.02
CA ARG A 20 -24.18 -9.02 13.48
C ARG A 20 -22.74 -9.18 13.02
N LEU A 21 -22.18 -8.15 12.38
CA LEU A 21 -20.80 -8.18 11.90
C LEU A 21 -19.80 -8.16 13.08
N GLN A 22 -20.04 -7.31 14.07
CA GLN A 22 -19.28 -7.30 15.31
C GLN A 22 -19.41 -8.61 16.08
N ALA A 23 -20.62 -9.16 16.21
CA ALA A 23 -20.82 -10.46 16.84
C ALA A 23 -20.03 -11.55 16.12
N THR A 24 -20.00 -11.54 14.78
CA THR A 24 -19.19 -12.49 14.00
C THR A 24 -17.70 -12.35 14.30
N VAL A 25 -17.18 -11.12 14.40
CA VAL A 25 -15.76 -10.90 14.76
C VAL A 25 -15.51 -11.37 16.18
N HIS A 26 -16.34 -10.98 17.14
CA HIS A 26 -16.19 -11.29 18.57
C HIS A 26 -16.38 -12.79 18.90
N GLU A 27 -17.38 -13.46 18.32
CA GLU A 27 -17.59 -14.91 18.46
C GLU A 27 -16.39 -15.72 17.95
N ARG A 28 -15.61 -15.14 17.03
CA ARG A 28 -14.42 -15.76 16.43
C ARG A 28 -13.11 -15.30 17.05
N LEU A 29 -13.15 -14.39 18.03
CA LEU A 29 -12.04 -14.17 18.94
C LEU A 29 -11.95 -15.39 19.85
N ASP A 30 -11.38 -16.48 19.32
CA ASP A 30 -10.85 -17.53 20.18
C ASP A 30 -9.80 -16.90 21.10
N THR A 31 -9.73 -17.39 22.33
CA THR A 31 -8.83 -16.91 23.40
C THR A 31 -7.34 -16.95 23.04
N THR A 32 -6.98 -17.49 21.87
CA THR A 32 -5.62 -17.60 21.35
C THR A 32 -5.31 -16.68 20.15
N ALA A 33 -6.32 -16.09 19.49
CA ALA A 33 -6.14 -15.27 18.29
C ALA A 33 -6.21 -13.77 18.61
N ASN A 34 -5.20 -13.00 18.16
CA ASN A 34 -5.25 -11.53 18.23
C ASN A 34 -6.40 -11.00 17.35
N TYR A 35 -7.09 -9.98 17.84
CA TYR A 35 -8.10 -9.20 17.11
C TYR A 35 -7.68 -8.89 15.66
N ALA A 36 -6.45 -8.42 15.44
CA ALA A 36 -5.99 -8.04 14.11
C ALA A 36 -5.96 -9.22 13.12
N ASP A 37 -5.49 -10.39 13.56
CA ASP A 37 -5.46 -11.60 12.73
C ASP A 37 -6.89 -12.09 12.45
N THR A 38 -7.78 -11.96 13.43
CA THR A 38 -9.19 -12.32 13.27
C THR A 38 -9.89 -11.44 12.25
N VAL A 39 -9.70 -10.11 12.29
CA VAL A 39 -10.29 -9.21 11.28
C VAL A 39 -9.76 -9.54 9.89
N ALA A 40 -8.44 -9.67 9.70
CA ALA A 40 -7.86 -9.98 8.40
C ALA A 40 -8.41 -11.30 7.82
N ARG A 41 -8.49 -12.35 8.66
CA ARG A 41 -9.07 -13.64 8.28
C ARG A 41 -10.55 -13.53 7.93
N VAL A 42 -11.34 -12.77 8.69
CA VAL A 42 -12.77 -12.58 8.43
C VAL A 42 -12.98 -11.90 7.07
N VAL A 43 -12.22 -10.84 6.78
CA VAL A 43 -12.28 -10.15 5.48
C VAL A 43 -11.96 -11.11 4.34
N ASP A 44 -10.94 -11.94 4.50
CA ASP A 44 -10.47 -12.81 3.43
C ASP A 44 -11.23 -14.15 3.29
N THR A 45 -11.84 -14.67 4.34
CA THR A 45 -12.45 -16.01 4.29
C THR A 45 -13.96 -16.01 4.43
N LEU A 46 -14.54 -14.98 5.07
CA LEU A 46 -15.96 -14.97 5.41
C LEU A 46 -16.73 -13.88 4.66
N TRP A 47 -16.10 -12.77 4.30
CA TRP A 47 -16.79 -11.75 3.52
C TRP A 47 -17.03 -12.19 2.09
N THR A 48 -18.27 -12.07 1.65
CA THR A 48 -18.64 -12.26 0.25
C THR A 48 -17.99 -11.19 -0.62
N TRP A 49 -17.99 -11.42 -1.94
CA TRP A 49 -17.49 -10.45 -2.90
C TRP A 49 -18.23 -9.10 -2.79
N GLU A 50 -19.55 -9.11 -2.60
CA GLU A 50 -20.36 -7.89 -2.42
C GLU A 50 -19.95 -7.14 -1.16
N GLN A 51 -19.71 -7.85 -0.04
CA GLN A 51 -19.28 -7.23 1.22
C GLN A 51 -17.89 -6.60 1.09
N ARG A 52 -16.95 -7.25 0.39
CA ARG A 52 -15.63 -6.66 0.11
C ARG A 52 -15.75 -5.41 -0.76
N ARG A 53 -16.58 -5.44 -1.80
CA ARG A 53 -16.84 -4.27 -2.65
C ARG A 53 -17.47 -3.13 -1.87
N ASP A 54 -18.46 -3.41 -1.03
CA ASP A 54 -19.13 -2.41 -0.21
C ASP A 54 -18.16 -1.84 0.86
N ALA A 55 -17.26 -2.67 1.40
CA ALA A 55 -16.19 -2.23 2.29
C ALA A 55 -15.18 -1.31 1.57
N GLN A 56 -14.75 -1.67 0.36
CA GLN A 56 -13.88 -0.82 -0.47
C GLN A 56 -14.52 0.54 -0.71
N ALA A 57 -15.79 0.57 -1.14
CA ALA A 57 -16.51 1.81 -1.38
C ALA A 57 -16.59 2.66 -0.11
N ALA A 58 -16.96 2.05 1.02
CA ALA A 58 -17.05 2.75 2.30
C ALA A 58 -15.70 3.35 2.77
N LEU A 59 -14.58 2.67 2.52
CA LEU A 59 -13.23 3.15 2.84
C LEU A 59 -12.83 4.33 1.96
N LEU A 60 -13.12 4.27 0.65
CA LEU A 60 -12.81 5.34 -0.31
C LEU A 60 -13.68 6.58 -0.06
N ASP A 61 -14.97 6.39 0.20
CA ASP A 61 -15.92 7.48 0.44
C ASP A 61 -15.84 8.04 1.88
N ARG A 62 -15.03 7.41 2.75
CA ARG A 62 -14.96 7.72 4.19
C ARG A 62 -16.34 7.69 4.87
N ASP A 63 -17.20 6.73 4.49
CA ASP A 63 -18.57 6.66 5.02
C ASP A 63 -18.58 6.10 6.46
N ALA A 64 -18.45 6.99 7.44
CA ALA A 64 -18.47 6.65 8.87
C ALA A 64 -19.74 5.94 9.35
N ARG A 65 -20.82 5.94 8.56
CA ARG A 65 -22.05 5.21 8.86
C ARG A 65 -21.98 3.75 8.43
N SER A 66 -21.04 3.39 7.56
CA SER A 66 -20.85 2.02 7.12
C SER A 66 -20.27 1.17 8.25
N PRO A 67 -20.85 -0.02 8.52
CA PRO A 67 -20.27 -0.96 9.46
C PRO A 67 -18.86 -1.41 9.01
N PHE A 68 -18.60 -1.52 7.71
CA PHE A 68 -17.27 -1.91 7.22
C PHE A 68 -16.22 -0.84 7.51
N TYR A 69 -16.60 0.43 7.36
CA TYR A 69 -15.71 1.54 7.69
C TYR A 69 -15.34 1.49 9.17
N ARG A 70 -16.31 1.37 10.08
CA ARG A 70 -16.01 1.36 11.53
C ARG A 70 -15.08 0.20 11.94
N ILE A 71 -15.33 -1.03 11.46
CA ILE A 71 -14.44 -2.16 11.75
C ILE A 71 -13.04 -1.93 11.18
N LEU A 72 -12.92 -1.52 9.92
CA LEU A 72 -11.62 -1.46 9.26
C LEU A 72 -10.84 -0.19 9.61
N TRP A 73 -11.49 0.96 9.55
CA TRP A 73 -10.90 2.27 9.74
C TRP A 73 -10.54 2.55 11.20
N ASP A 74 -11.51 2.34 12.10
CA ASP A 74 -11.37 2.68 13.52
C ASP A 74 -10.78 1.50 14.30
N ASP A 75 -11.49 0.36 14.34
CA ASP A 75 -11.11 -0.74 15.23
C ASP A 75 -9.84 -1.47 14.76
N TYR A 76 -9.74 -1.72 13.45
CA TYR A 76 -8.57 -2.34 12.82
C TYR A 76 -7.46 -1.32 12.49
N ARG A 77 -7.70 -0.02 12.72
CA ARG A 77 -6.72 1.07 12.56
C ARG A 77 -6.15 1.23 11.15
N MET A 78 -6.96 0.96 10.13
CA MET A 78 -6.58 1.17 8.72
C MET A 78 -6.36 2.66 8.39
N SER A 79 -6.91 3.57 9.21
CA SER A 79 -6.63 5.00 9.15
C SER A 79 -5.14 5.34 9.22
N GLU A 80 -4.37 4.62 10.03
CA GLU A 80 -2.93 4.83 10.16
C GLU A 80 -2.16 4.38 8.92
N HIS A 81 -2.55 3.25 8.32
CA HIS A 81 -1.99 2.81 7.04
C HIS A 81 -2.25 3.82 5.91
N TYR A 82 -3.47 4.35 5.83
CA TYR A 82 -3.80 5.37 4.84
C TYR A 82 -2.99 6.64 5.07
N ALA A 83 -2.84 7.10 6.31
CA ALA A 83 -2.02 8.26 6.63
C ALA A 83 -0.53 8.06 6.25
N GLN A 84 0.03 6.86 6.49
CA GLN A 84 1.38 6.50 6.05
C GLN A 84 1.51 6.50 4.53
N THR A 85 0.50 5.97 3.83
CA THR A 85 0.46 5.95 2.36
C THR A 85 0.36 7.36 1.79
N ASP A 86 -0.52 8.20 2.34
CA ASP A 86 -0.69 9.60 1.94
C ASP A 86 0.62 10.38 2.12
N SER A 87 1.28 10.23 3.28
CA SER A 87 2.58 10.85 3.56
C SER A 87 3.65 10.42 2.55
N HIS A 88 3.80 9.11 2.32
CA HIS A 88 4.81 8.63 1.39
C HIS A 88 4.56 9.12 -0.05
N ARG A 89 3.31 9.13 -0.51
CA ARG A 89 2.93 9.67 -1.82
C ARG A 89 3.24 11.16 -1.96
N GLU A 90 3.06 11.94 -0.90
CA GLU A 90 3.53 13.34 -0.89
C GLU A 90 5.05 13.41 -1.11
N PHE A 91 5.81 12.57 -0.42
CA PHE A 91 7.27 12.52 -0.57
C PHE A 91 7.74 11.97 -1.93
N MET A 92 6.95 11.13 -2.60
CA MET A 92 7.19 10.72 -3.98
C MET A 92 7.16 11.92 -4.92
N VAL A 93 6.10 12.72 -4.85
CA VAL A 93 5.95 13.93 -5.67
C VAL A 93 7.05 14.94 -5.35
N ARG A 94 7.37 15.16 -4.06
CA ARG A 94 8.47 16.05 -3.65
C ARG A 94 9.83 15.59 -4.16
N SER A 95 10.12 14.29 -4.07
CA SER A 95 11.37 13.70 -4.57
C SER A 95 11.47 13.82 -6.09
N PHE A 96 10.36 13.60 -6.80
CA PHE A 96 10.28 13.82 -8.24
C PHE A 96 10.49 15.30 -8.60
N ASP A 97 9.80 16.22 -7.96
CA ASP A 97 9.94 17.66 -8.26
C ASP A 97 11.38 18.14 -7.96
N ARG A 98 12.05 17.55 -6.96
CA ARG A 98 13.46 17.86 -6.61
C ARG A 98 14.48 17.25 -7.58
N LEU A 99 14.28 16.02 -8.02
CA LEU A 99 15.29 15.23 -8.75
C LEU A 99 14.93 14.90 -10.20
N GLY A 100 13.74 15.25 -10.68
CA GLY A 100 13.20 14.86 -11.98
C GLY A 100 14.07 15.30 -13.16
N GLY A 101 14.81 16.42 -13.03
CA GLY A 101 15.79 16.85 -14.03
C GLY A 101 16.96 15.87 -14.23
N TYR A 102 17.26 15.03 -13.24
CA TYR A 102 18.26 13.97 -13.33
C TYR A 102 17.68 12.63 -13.80
N LEU A 103 16.36 12.47 -13.69
CA LEU A 103 15.61 11.23 -13.87
C LEU A 103 14.55 11.38 -14.99
N PRO A 104 14.97 11.58 -16.25
CA PRO A 104 14.08 11.97 -17.34
C PRO A 104 13.08 10.88 -17.78
N ALA A 105 13.25 9.64 -17.32
CA ALA A 105 12.32 8.55 -17.63
C ALA A 105 11.14 8.50 -16.65
N VAL A 106 11.26 9.11 -15.47
CA VAL A 106 10.14 9.21 -14.52
C VAL A 106 9.24 10.35 -14.96
N THR A 107 7.94 10.10 -14.99
CA THR A 107 6.94 11.14 -15.27
C THR A 107 6.33 11.64 -13.97
N ARG A 108 5.83 12.88 -13.97
CA ARG A 108 5.08 13.40 -12.81
C ARG A 108 3.90 12.51 -12.46
N ARG A 109 3.20 12.01 -13.49
CA ARG A 109 2.09 11.08 -13.31
C ARG A 109 2.52 9.80 -12.59
N ALA A 110 3.68 9.22 -12.93
CA ALA A 110 4.19 8.03 -12.22
C ALA A 110 4.41 8.33 -10.72
N ALA A 111 4.96 9.50 -10.39
CA ALA A 111 5.13 9.91 -9.00
C ALA A 111 3.80 10.16 -8.27
N GLU A 112 2.79 10.73 -8.95
CA GLU A 112 1.45 10.95 -8.41
C GLU A 112 0.65 9.65 -8.24
N ASP A 113 0.76 8.73 -9.21
CA ASP A 113 0.05 7.45 -9.24
C ASP A 113 0.72 6.40 -8.34
N HIS A 114 1.95 6.67 -7.87
CA HIS A 114 2.69 5.79 -6.98
C HIS A 114 1.85 5.42 -5.76
N ASP A 115 1.92 4.15 -5.34
CA ASP A 115 1.22 3.61 -4.19
C ASP A 115 -0.32 3.71 -4.17
N LEU A 116 -0.97 4.12 -5.28
CA LEU A 116 -2.45 4.14 -5.33
C LEU A 116 -3.09 2.77 -5.04
N SER A 117 -2.41 1.67 -5.40
CA SER A 117 -2.92 0.32 -5.13
C SER A 117 -2.97 -0.02 -3.62
N LYS A 118 -2.23 0.72 -2.76
CA LYS A 118 -2.26 0.52 -1.30
C LYS A 118 -3.60 0.91 -0.65
N TYR A 119 -4.47 1.58 -1.39
CA TYR A 119 -5.85 1.85 -0.97
C TYR A 119 -6.84 0.74 -1.34
N GLU A 120 -6.43 -0.24 -2.15
CA GLU A 120 -7.25 -1.42 -2.43
C GLU A 120 -7.33 -2.31 -1.19
N LEU A 121 -8.50 -2.92 -0.97
CA LEU A 121 -8.82 -3.62 0.26
C LEU A 121 -7.80 -4.72 0.61
N VAL A 122 -7.32 -5.46 -0.40
CA VAL A 122 -6.33 -6.52 -0.21
C VAL A 122 -5.01 -5.96 0.33
N GLU A 123 -4.49 -4.88 -0.27
CA GLU A 123 -3.27 -4.23 0.20
C GLU A 123 -3.50 -3.54 1.54
N ALA A 124 -4.58 -2.78 1.67
CA ALA A 124 -4.90 -2.06 2.89
C ALA A 124 -5.00 -2.99 4.11
N VAL A 125 -5.62 -4.15 3.98
CA VAL A 125 -5.67 -5.15 5.06
C VAL A 125 -4.28 -5.68 5.38
N GLY A 126 -3.53 -6.17 4.38
CA GLY A 126 -2.23 -6.78 4.62
C GLY A 126 -1.16 -5.79 5.11
N TYR A 127 -1.13 -4.56 4.59
CA TYR A 127 -0.20 -3.52 5.03
C TYR A 127 -0.57 -3.00 6.42
N THR A 128 -1.85 -2.86 6.76
CA THR A 128 -2.26 -2.54 8.14
C THR A 128 -1.82 -3.64 9.10
N LEU A 129 -2.02 -4.91 8.75
CA LEU A 129 -1.56 -6.05 9.56
C LEU A 129 -0.04 -5.98 9.82
N ARG A 130 0.74 -5.63 8.79
CA ARG A 130 2.20 -5.56 8.86
C ARG A 130 2.72 -4.36 9.63
N TRP A 131 2.29 -3.16 9.27
CA TRP A 131 2.93 -1.92 9.69
C TRP A 131 2.25 -1.27 10.89
N VAL A 132 0.95 -1.50 11.08
CA VAL A 132 0.20 -0.97 12.24
C VAL A 132 0.18 -1.99 13.38
N HIS A 133 -0.02 -3.27 13.07
CA HIS A 133 -0.12 -4.33 14.09
C HIS A 133 1.18 -5.12 14.31
N GLY A 134 2.21 -4.89 13.48
CA GLY A 134 3.51 -5.56 13.62
C GLY A 134 3.48 -7.07 13.32
N ARG A 135 2.45 -7.55 12.60
CA ARG A 135 2.22 -8.98 12.34
C ARG A 135 2.70 -9.34 10.93
N GLN A 136 3.17 -10.56 10.75
CA GLN A 136 3.45 -11.13 9.44
C GLN A 136 2.59 -12.39 9.28
N GLY A 137 2.04 -12.61 8.09
CA GLY A 137 1.17 -13.74 7.81
C GLY A 137 0.75 -13.78 6.35
N VAL A 138 -0.18 -14.69 6.04
CA VAL A 138 -0.66 -14.91 4.66
C VAL A 138 -1.23 -13.64 4.03
N HIS A 139 -1.99 -12.84 4.76
CA HIS A 139 -2.57 -11.59 4.26
C HIS A 139 -1.52 -10.52 3.93
N TRP A 140 -0.40 -10.47 4.68
CA TRP A 140 0.72 -9.61 4.34
C TRP A 140 1.40 -10.08 3.03
N LEU A 141 1.63 -11.38 2.89
CA LEU A 141 2.26 -11.93 1.69
C LEU A 141 1.38 -11.76 0.45
N GLU A 142 0.06 -11.88 0.60
CA GLU A 142 -0.92 -11.63 -0.45
C GLU A 142 -0.92 -10.16 -0.87
N ALA A 143 -1.02 -9.24 0.08
CA ALA A 143 -0.91 -7.80 -0.17
C ALA A 143 0.41 -7.43 -0.87
N LEU A 144 1.53 -7.97 -0.39
CA LEU A 144 2.84 -7.76 -1.00
C LEU A 144 2.90 -8.32 -2.42
N GLY A 145 2.32 -9.50 -2.65
CA GLY A 145 2.24 -10.13 -3.96
C GLY A 145 1.36 -9.35 -4.94
N HIS A 146 0.26 -8.78 -4.47
CA HIS A 146 -0.60 -7.87 -5.23
C HIS A 146 0.18 -6.60 -5.61
N HIS A 147 0.77 -5.94 -4.61
CA HIS A 147 1.53 -4.71 -4.79
C HIS A 147 2.66 -4.87 -5.81
N TYR A 148 3.51 -5.88 -5.63
CA TYR A 148 4.56 -6.20 -6.61
C TYR A 148 4.02 -6.67 -7.95
N GLY A 149 2.78 -7.12 -8.04
CA GLY A 149 2.14 -7.52 -9.29
C GLY A 149 1.69 -6.34 -10.15
N VAL A 150 1.46 -5.17 -9.55
CA VAL A 150 0.91 -3.99 -10.24
C VAL A 150 1.85 -2.78 -10.23
N GLN A 151 2.91 -2.80 -9.41
CA GLN A 151 3.90 -1.73 -9.32
C GLN A 151 5.27 -2.21 -9.84
N GLU A 152 5.57 -1.88 -11.09
CA GLU A 152 6.78 -2.37 -11.77
C GLU A 152 8.09 -1.79 -11.20
N HIS A 153 8.07 -0.70 -10.44
CA HIS A 153 9.28 -0.09 -9.86
C HIS A 153 9.97 -0.94 -8.77
N HIS A 154 9.37 -2.05 -8.32
CA HIS A 154 9.98 -2.95 -7.35
C HIS A 154 10.97 -3.92 -8.04
N PRO A 155 12.26 -3.95 -7.65
CA PRO A 155 13.25 -4.85 -8.25
C PRO A 155 12.87 -6.34 -8.19
N GLN A 156 12.12 -6.74 -7.15
CA GLN A 156 11.65 -8.12 -6.96
C GLN A 156 10.72 -8.59 -8.10
N PHE A 157 10.05 -7.67 -8.79
CA PHE A 157 9.24 -8.00 -9.97
C PHE A 157 10.08 -8.65 -11.07
N PHE A 158 11.33 -8.23 -11.23
CA PHE A 158 12.23 -8.69 -12.29
C PHE A 158 13.10 -9.89 -11.89
N ILE A 159 13.37 -10.08 -10.59
CA ILE A 159 14.12 -11.24 -10.09
C ILE A 159 13.29 -12.52 -10.16
N MET A 160 11.97 -12.44 -9.95
CA MET A 160 11.10 -13.61 -9.87
C MET A 160 10.65 -14.19 -11.23
N GLY A 161 11.29 -13.79 -12.34
CA GLY A 161 10.99 -14.35 -13.66
C GLY A 161 9.58 -14.04 -14.19
N LYS A 162 8.80 -13.15 -13.57
CA LYS A 162 7.44 -12.77 -14.02
C LYS A 162 7.44 -12.17 -15.42
N THR A 163 8.48 -11.39 -15.77
CA THR A 163 8.62 -10.79 -17.11
C THR A 163 9.53 -11.59 -18.03
N GLY A 164 10.38 -12.47 -17.50
CA GLY A 164 11.44 -13.15 -18.26
C GLY A 164 12.52 -12.21 -18.82
N LEU A 165 12.48 -10.90 -18.52
CA LEU A 165 13.34 -9.87 -19.13
C LEU A 165 14.65 -9.62 -18.38
N GLY A 166 14.78 -10.10 -17.15
CA GLY A 166 16.02 -10.05 -16.37
C GLY A 166 16.40 -8.66 -15.84
N LEU A 167 16.13 -7.56 -16.55
CA LEU A 167 16.51 -6.20 -16.12
C LEU A 167 15.29 -5.29 -15.98
N MET A 168 15.41 -4.30 -15.08
CA MET A 168 14.40 -3.26 -14.94
C MET A 168 14.41 -2.37 -16.19
N SER A 169 13.23 -1.92 -16.63
CA SER A 169 13.14 -0.84 -17.60
C SER A 169 13.69 0.46 -17.00
N THR A 170 14.12 1.39 -17.84
CA THR A 170 14.77 2.63 -17.37
C THR A 170 13.83 3.51 -16.54
N ASP A 171 12.55 3.57 -16.89
CA ASP A 171 11.50 4.25 -16.12
C ASP A 171 11.28 3.60 -14.76
N ALA A 172 11.08 2.28 -14.70
CA ALA A 172 10.90 1.54 -13.45
C ALA A 172 12.13 1.67 -12.53
N LEU A 173 13.35 1.60 -13.08
CA LEU A 173 14.59 1.76 -12.33
C LEU A 173 14.71 3.17 -11.73
N GLN A 174 14.39 4.21 -12.50
CA GLN A 174 14.44 5.58 -12.01
C GLN A 174 13.31 5.86 -11.01
N GLU A 175 12.10 5.36 -11.21
CA GLU A 175 11.01 5.47 -10.24
C GLU A 175 11.39 4.78 -8.92
N SER A 176 12.04 3.62 -8.98
CA SER A 176 12.59 2.91 -7.83
C SER A 176 13.58 3.77 -7.03
N LEU A 177 14.41 4.57 -7.72
CA LEU A 177 15.30 5.54 -7.06
C LEU A 177 14.52 6.70 -6.41
N VAL A 178 13.47 7.21 -7.07
CA VAL A 178 12.58 8.23 -6.47
C VAL A 178 11.92 7.70 -5.20
N ASP A 179 11.44 6.45 -5.18
CA ASP A 179 10.90 5.79 -3.98
C ASP A 179 11.93 5.71 -2.85
N MET A 180 13.15 5.25 -3.15
CA MET A 180 14.20 5.19 -2.13
C MET A 180 14.53 6.57 -1.53
N VAL A 181 14.58 7.61 -2.38
CA VAL A 181 14.79 8.99 -1.93
C VAL A 181 13.59 9.47 -1.12
N ALA A 182 12.35 9.21 -1.55
CA ALA A 182 11.14 9.58 -0.84
C ALA A 182 11.10 8.95 0.56
N CYS A 183 11.35 7.64 0.65
CA CYS A 183 11.48 6.91 1.92
C CYS A 183 12.54 7.52 2.84
N ARG A 184 13.71 7.88 2.30
CA ARG A 184 14.78 8.49 3.09
C ARG A 184 14.40 9.90 3.56
N TRP A 185 13.89 10.73 2.65
CA TRP A 185 13.52 12.10 2.96
C TRP A 185 12.41 12.15 4.02
N GLU A 186 11.41 11.30 3.87
CA GLU A 186 10.31 11.14 4.82
C GLU A 186 10.80 10.67 6.19
N ARG A 187 11.52 9.54 6.24
CA ARG A 187 11.68 8.76 7.48
C ARG A 187 13.01 8.97 8.19
N GLN A 188 14.05 9.36 7.47
CA GLN A 188 15.41 9.52 8.01
C GLN A 188 15.82 10.99 8.10
N LEU A 189 15.31 11.81 7.19
CA LEU A 189 15.59 13.26 7.16
C LEU A 189 14.40 14.10 7.66
N GLU A 190 13.33 13.44 8.14
CA GLU A 190 12.16 14.08 8.78
C GLU A 190 11.52 15.20 7.95
N GLY A 191 11.59 15.10 6.62
CA GLY A 191 11.02 16.10 5.72
C GLY A 191 11.70 17.46 5.72
N ARG A 192 12.91 17.58 6.28
CA ARG A 192 13.71 18.82 6.27
C ARG A 192 13.85 19.38 4.86
N GLN A 193 13.64 20.69 4.70
CA GLN A 193 13.69 21.37 3.40
C GLN A 193 15.10 21.84 3.02
N ASP A 194 16.02 21.89 3.97
CA ASP A 194 17.40 22.33 3.81
C ASP A 194 18.36 21.18 3.46
N VAL A 195 17.81 20.01 3.06
CA VAL A 195 18.59 18.84 2.69
C VAL A 195 19.28 19.01 1.33
N THR A 196 20.55 18.65 1.28
CA THR A 196 21.33 18.60 0.04
C THR A 196 20.94 17.40 -0.83
N ASN A 197 21.25 17.46 -2.11
CA ASN A 197 21.05 16.31 -3.00
C ASN A 197 21.87 15.10 -2.56
N SER A 198 23.09 15.34 -2.05
CA SER A 198 23.97 14.29 -1.49
C SER A 198 23.32 13.62 -0.28
N GLU A 199 22.76 14.39 0.66
CA GLU A 199 22.00 13.83 1.78
C GLU A 199 20.79 13.01 1.32
N LEU A 200 20.08 13.45 0.28
CA LEU A 200 18.89 12.75 -0.24
C LEU A 200 19.21 11.38 -0.84
N VAL A 201 20.34 11.26 -1.55
CA VAL A 201 20.71 10.02 -2.26
C VAL A 201 21.68 9.12 -1.50
N ASP A 202 22.03 9.46 -0.25
CA ASP A 202 22.79 8.59 0.66
C ASP A 202 21.90 7.42 1.16
N ILE A 203 21.56 6.52 0.24
CA ILE A 203 20.68 5.38 0.48
C ILE A 203 21.41 4.25 1.19
N ALA A 204 20.78 3.67 2.21
CA ALA A 204 21.36 2.57 2.97
C ALA A 204 21.70 1.35 2.07
N PRO A 205 22.87 0.69 2.25
CA PRO A 205 23.32 -0.39 1.38
C PRO A 205 22.32 -1.54 1.19
N GLY A 206 21.54 -1.87 2.23
CA GLY A 206 20.57 -2.97 2.18
C GLY A 206 19.43 -2.79 1.17
N PHE A 207 19.15 -1.56 0.72
CA PHE A 207 18.19 -1.34 -0.36
C PHE A 207 18.67 -1.88 -1.70
N PHE A 208 19.99 -1.89 -1.93
CA PHE A 208 20.61 -2.36 -3.17
C PHE A 208 20.64 -3.89 -3.30
N ASP A 209 20.50 -4.62 -2.18
CA ASP A 209 20.46 -6.08 -2.18
C ASP A 209 19.23 -6.64 -2.92
N ARG A 210 18.25 -5.77 -3.22
CA ARG A 210 17.04 -6.09 -3.97
C ARG A 210 17.26 -6.03 -5.48
N TYR A 211 18.32 -5.37 -5.97
CA TYR A 211 18.57 -5.20 -7.39
C TYR A 211 19.44 -6.30 -7.96
N GLN A 212 19.31 -6.54 -9.26
CA GLN A 212 20.34 -7.29 -9.98
C GLN A 212 21.61 -6.47 -10.12
N VAL A 213 22.75 -7.14 -10.38
CA VAL A 213 24.07 -6.49 -10.43
C VAL A 213 24.11 -5.34 -11.44
N ALA A 214 23.50 -5.52 -12.62
CA ALA A 214 23.47 -4.49 -13.65
C ALA A 214 22.57 -3.29 -13.27
N ASP A 215 21.36 -3.55 -12.75
CA ASP A 215 20.46 -2.48 -12.29
C ASP A 215 21.08 -1.71 -11.13
N ARG A 216 21.73 -2.40 -10.19
CA ARG A 216 22.47 -1.78 -9.09
C ARG A 216 23.55 -0.83 -9.58
N ALA A 217 24.33 -1.24 -10.59
CA ALA A 217 25.35 -0.37 -11.18
C ALA A 217 24.74 0.87 -11.83
N ALA A 218 23.61 0.72 -12.53
CA ALA A 218 22.90 1.83 -13.16
C ALA A 218 22.33 2.82 -12.12
N VAL A 219 21.68 2.32 -11.06
CA VAL A 219 21.18 3.16 -9.95
C VAL A 219 22.34 3.88 -9.25
N GLN A 220 23.45 3.19 -8.99
CA GLN A 220 24.62 3.82 -8.36
C GLN A 220 25.18 4.96 -9.21
N ALA A 221 25.25 4.78 -10.53
CA ALA A 221 25.70 5.85 -11.44
C ALA A 221 24.76 7.08 -11.40
N LEU A 222 23.44 6.88 -11.24
CA LEU A 222 22.48 7.97 -11.06
C LEU A 222 22.70 8.70 -9.73
N ILE A 223 22.89 7.95 -8.64
CA ILE A 223 23.19 8.49 -7.30
C ILE A 223 24.47 9.33 -7.35
N ASP A 224 25.55 8.80 -7.91
CA ASP A 224 26.83 9.50 -8.05
C ASP A 224 26.71 10.78 -8.87
N LYS A 225 25.83 10.79 -9.89
CA LYS A 225 25.56 11.97 -10.70
C LYS A 225 24.80 13.03 -9.91
N ILE A 226 23.76 12.64 -9.18
CA ILE A 226 22.92 13.54 -8.37
C ILE A 226 23.74 14.15 -7.23
N ALA A 227 24.54 13.35 -6.53
CA ALA A 227 25.34 13.80 -5.39
C ALA A 227 26.41 14.84 -5.74
N ARG A 228 26.87 14.90 -7.00
CA ARG A 228 27.90 15.85 -7.47
C ARG A 228 27.34 17.20 -7.93
N GLN A 229 26.03 17.36 -7.98
CA GLN A 229 25.37 18.57 -8.49
C GLN A 229 24.68 19.26 -7.31
N GLU A 230 25.42 20.16 -6.67
CA GLU A 230 24.96 21.07 -5.61
C GLU A 230 24.70 22.48 -6.16
#